data_AF-A0A956EZ14-F1
#
_entry.id   AF-A0A956EZ14-F1
#
_cell.length_a   1.000
_cell.length_b   1.000
_cell.length_c   1.000
_cell.angle_alpha   90.00
_cell.angle_beta   90.00
_cell.angle_gamma   90.00
#
_symmetry.space_group_name_H-M   'P 1'
#
loop_
_entity.id
_entity.type
_entity.pdbx_description
1 polymer ?
#
loop_
_entity_poly.entity_id
_entity_poly.type
_entity_poly.pdbx_seq_one_letter_code
_entity_poly.pdbx_strand_id
1 'polypeptide(L)'
;VAAALLQRGYEFGERMKAHLRGFGGAEERLIEAVVYALDKLPKEPYLTLITDASLCEIVKSQALTSLEGQKICLEIFQVILEQREDLLPELPEIIEVTVRLLLSMLMVSGPRRRSKAELRAFLKRRLVPAVL
;
A
#
# COMPACT_ATOMS: atom_id res chain seq x y z
N VAL A 1 14.48 -17.72 5.72
CA VAL A 1 13.26 -16.96 6.07
C VAL A 1 13.19 -15.63 5.32
N ALA A 2 14.21 -14.77 5.38
CA ALA A 2 14.23 -13.47 4.68
C ALA A 2 14.00 -13.56 3.15
N ALA A 3 14.70 -14.44 2.43
CA ALA A 3 14.52 -14.60 0.98
C ALA A 3 13.10 -15.06 0.58
N ALA A 4 12.49 -15.94 1.38
CA ALA A 4 11.12 -16.39 1.14
C ALA A 4 10.10 -15.27 1.40
N LEU A 5 10.30 -14.46 2.45
CA LEU A 5 9.47 -13.28 2.73
C LEU A 5 9.56 -12.25 1.59
N LEU A 6 10.77 -11.99 1.10
CA LEU A 6 10.98 -11.08 -0.01
C LEU A 6 10.29 -11.56 -1.28
N GLN A 7 10.44 -12.85 -1.61
CA GLN A 7 9.77 -13.46 -2.77
C GLN A 7 8.25 -13.30 -2.69
N ARG A 8 7.66 -13.48 -1.50
CA ARG A 8 6.22 -13.28 -1.27
C ARG A 8 5.82 -11.81 -1.40
N GLY A 9 6.64 -10.89 -0.93
CA GLY A 9 6.44 -9.45 -1.13
C GLY A 9 6.42 -9.08 -2.61
N TYR A 10 7.33 -9.65 -3.40
CA TYR A 10 7.37 -9.45 -4.86
C TYR A 10 6.12 -10.02 -5.54
N GLU A 11 5.74 -11.26 -5.22
CA GLU A 11 4.51 -11.88 -5.75
C GLU A 11 3.26 -11.06 -5.40
N PHE A 12 3.20 -10.49 -4.20
CA PHE A 12 2.12 -9.59 -3.80
C PHE A 12 2.12 -8.31 -4.63
N GLY A 13 3.29 -7.68 -4.81
CA GLY A 13 3.47 -6.50 -5.64
C GLY A 13 3.04 -6.72 -7.09
N GLU A 14 3.40 -7.85 -7.69
CA GLU A 14 2.97 -8.21 -9.06
C GLU A 14 1.44 -8.36 -9.17
N ARG A 15 0.80 -9.06 -8.22
CA ARG A 15 -0.67 -9.17 -8.20
C ARG A 15 -1.33 -7.80 -8.04
N MET A 16 -0.78 -6.93 -7.21
CA MET A 16 -1.27 -5.56 -7.03
C MET A 16 -1.10 -4.76 -8.33
N LYS A 17 0.08 -4.75 -8.96
CA LYS A 17 0.31 -4.06 -10.23
C LYS A 17 -0.67 -4.53 -11.31
N ALA A 18 -0.93 -5.84 -11.39
CA ALA A 18 -1.94 -6.39 -12.31
C ALA A 18 -3.36 -5.89 -12.01
N HIS A 19 -3.76 -5.82 -10.74
CA HIS A 19 -5.04 -5.23 -10.31
C HIS A 19 -5.15 -3.75 -10.71
N LEU A 20 -4.10 -2.97 -10.47
CA LEU A 20 -4.09 -1.52 -10.71
C LEU A 20 -4.17 -1.13 -12.18
N ARG A 21 -3.63 -1.95 -13.09
CA ARG A 21 -3.73 -1.73 -14.54
C ARG A 21 -5.18 -1.78 -15.07
N GLY A 22 -6.14 -2.28 -14.28
CA GLY A 22 -7.56 -2.23 -14.61
C GLY A 22 -8.21 -0.85 -14.40
N PHE A 23 -7.51 0.13 -13.84
CA PHE A 23 -8.05 1.46 -13.51
C PHE A 23 -7.40 2.56 -14.35
N GLY A 24 -8.19 3.56 -14.71
CA GLY A 24 -7.85 4.51 -15.78
C GLY A 24 -7.00 5.70 -15.34
N GLY A 25 -7.01 6.06 -14.06
CA GLY A 25 -6.32 7.26 -13.57
C GLY A 25 -5.56 7.05 -12.26
N ALA A 26 -4.58 7.92 -12.01
CA ALA A 26 -3.74 7.86 -10.81
C ALA A 26 -4.56 7.91 -9.51
N GLU A 27 -5.64 8.70 -9.49
CA GLU A 27 -6.56 8.76 -8.35
C GLU A 27 -7.18 7.39 -8.04
N GLU A 28 -7.76 6.75 -9.07
CA GLU A 28 -8.42 5.45 -8.92
C GLU A 28 -7.42 4.38 -8.51
N ARG A 29 -6.24 4.36 -9.15
CA ARG A 29 -5.17 3.41 -8.85
C ARG A 29 -4.65 3.59 -7.42
N LEU A 30 -4.48 4.82 -6.94
CA LEU A 30 -4.05 5.09 -5.57
C LEU A 30 -5.07 4.57 -4.55
N ILE A 31 -6.34 4.87 -4.75
CA ILE A 31 -7.43 4.40 -3.88
C ILE A 31 -7.47 2.87 -3.89
N GLU A 32 -7.41 2.26 -5.07
CA GLU A 32 -7.49 0.80 -5.23
C GLU A 32 -6.25 0.10 -4.68
N ALA A 33 -5.07 0.71 -4.71
CA ALA A 33 -3.87 0.15 -4.09
C ALA A 33 -4.07 0.00 -2.58
N VAL A 34 -4.59 1.02 -1.92
CA VAL A 34 -4.87 0.99 -0.46
C VAL A 34 -6.02 0.04 -0.14
N VAL A 35 -7.11 0.05 -0.91
CA VAL A 35 -8.23 -0.88 -0.71
C VAL A 35 -7.79 -2.33 -0.90
N TYR A 36 -7.00 -2.60 -1.95
CA TYR A 36 -6.45 -3.92 -2.23
C TYR A 36 -5.53 -4.37 -1.08
N ALA A 37 -4.62 -3.51 -0.64
CA ALA A 37 -3.73 -3.81 0.48
C ALA A 37 -4.50 -4.13 1.77
N LEU A 38 -5.50 -3.32 2.13
CA LEU A 38 -6.34 -3.56 3.30
C LEU A 38 -7.16 -4.86 3.21
N ASP A 39 -7.59 -5.28 2.02
CA ASP A 39 -8.34 -6.53 1.84
C ASP A 39 -7.44 -7.77 1.80
N LYS A 40 -6.23 -7.64 1.24
CA LYS A 40 -5.34 -8.79 0.94
C LYS A 40 -4.27 -9.02 2.00
N LEU A 41 -3.61 -7.98 2.50
CA LEU A 41 -2.52 -8.13 3.48
C LEU A 41 -2.94 -8.94 4.72
N PRO A 42 -4.09 -8.69 5.37
CA PRO A 42 -4.49 -9.49 6.53
C PRO A 42 -4.72 -10.99 6.25
N LYS A 43 -4.87 -11.36 4.97
CA LYS A 43 -5.10 -12.74 4.52
C LYS A 43 -3.82 -13.41 4.00
N GLU A 44 -2.71 -12.68 3.92
CA GLU A 44 -1.43 -13.25 3.52
C GLU A 44 -0.91 -14.16 4.65
N PRO A 45 -0.63 -15.45 4.39
CA PRO A 45 -0.28 -16.45 5.43
C PRO A 45 0.94 -16.07 6.29
N TYR A 46 1.81 -15.23 5.74
CA TYR A 46 3.03 -14.77 6.39
C TYR A 46 2.78 -13.58 7.33
N LEU A 47 1.68 -12.85 7.15
CA LEU A 47 1.23 -11.78 8.05
C LEU A 47 0.39 -12.33 9.22
N THR A 48 -0.25 -13.49 9.06
CA THR A 48 -1.01 -14.16 10.14
C THR A 48 -0.13 -14.83 11.20
N LEU A 49 1.17 -15.04 10.92
CA LEU A 49 2.17 -15.51 11.90
C LEU A 49 2.69 -14.39 12.81
N ILE A 50 2.24 -13.16 12.58
CA ILE A 50 2.75 -11.96 13.21
C ILE A 50 1.76 -11.57 14.32
N THR A 51 2.20 -11.69 15.57
CA THR A 51 1.45 -11.14 16.72
C THR A 51 1.36 -9.61 16.62
N ASP A 52 0.42 -8.96 17.30
CA ASP A 52 0.30 -7.49 17.30
C ASP A 52 1.62 -6.76 17.64
N ALA A 53 2.45 -7.33 18.52
CA ALA A 53 3.77 -6.81 18.87
C ALA A 53 4.83 -7.03 17.76
N SER A 54 4.67 -8.07 16.94
CA SER A 54 5.55 -8.42 15.83
C SER A 54 5.26 -7.60 14.56
N LEU A 55 4.03 -7.10 14.41
CA LEU A 55 3.60 -6.29 13.25
C LEU A 55 4.30 -4.94 13.27
N CYS A 56 4.42 -4.32 14.44
CA CYS A 56 5.15 -3.07 14.63
C CYS A 56 6.63 -3.20 14.26
N GLU A 57 7.28 -4.32 14.59
CA GLU A 57 8.70 -4.57 14.28
C GLU A 57 8.95 -4.92 12.81
N ILE A 58 8.02 -5.60 12.13
CA ILE A 58 8.14 -5.93 10.70
C ILE A 58 7.83 -4.69 9.82
N VAL A 59 6.84 -3.90 10.23
CA VAL A 59 6.54 -2.59 9.62
C VAL A 59 7.73 -1.63 9.76
N LYS A 60 8.39 -1.63 10.92
CA LYS A 60 9.62 -0.87 11.16
C LYS A 60 10.83 -1.38 10.37
N SER A 61 10.93 -2.69 10.09
CA SER A 61 12.20 -3.28 9.64
C SER A 61 12.28 -3.65 8.16
N GLN A 62 11.17 -3.82 7.41
CA GLN A 62 11.30 -4.35 6.03
C GLN A 62 10.49 -3.67 4.92
N ALA A 63 9.31 -3.09 5.16
CA ALA A 63 8.49 -2.56 4.06
C ALA A 63 9.00 -1.21 3.48
N LEU A 64 9.46 -0.29 4.35
CA LEU A 64 9.96 1.04 3.96
C LEU A 64 11.47 1.22 4.17
N THR A 65 12.11 0.29 4.89
CA THR A 65 13.50 0.44 5.35
C THR A 65 14.47 -0.54 4.68
N SER A 66 13.97 -1.59 4.01
CA SER A 66 14.81 -2.43 3.15
C SER A 66 14.83 -1.88 1.73
N LEU A 67 15.98 -2.01 1.07
CA LEU A 67 16.20 -1.51 -0.29
C LEU A 67 15.26 -2.23 -1.29
N GLU A 68 14.96 -3.49 -1.01
CA GLU A 68 14.07 -4.32 -1.80
C GLU A 68 12.59 -3.98 -1.58
N GLY A 69 12.18 -3.69 -0.34
CA GLY A 69 10.83 -3.20 -0.01
C GLY A 69 10.56 -1.84 -0.67
N GLN A 70 11.54 -0.95 -0.61
CA GLN A 70 11.48 0.34 -1.32
C GLN A 70 11.34 0.15 -2.83
N LYS A 71 12.08 -0.79 -3.43
CA LYS A 71 11.97 -1.10 -4.87
C LYS A 71 10.57 -1.59 -5.23
N ILE A 72 9.97 -2.48 -4.44
CA ILE A 72 8.60 -2.94 -4.66
C ILE A 72 7.61 -1.77 -4.58
N CYS A 73 7.73 -0.90 -3.58
CA CYS A 73 6.89 0.29 -3.47
C CYS A 73 7.06 1.23 -4.68
N LEU A 74 8.30 1.49 -5.10
CA LEU A 74 8.58 2.33 -6.27
C LEU A 74 7.91 1.77 -7.54
N GLU A 75 8.03 0.47 -7.81
CA GLU A 75 7.42 -0.16 -8.98
C GLU A 75 5.88 -0.10 -8.94
N ILE A 76 5.27 -0.24 -7.76
CA ILE A 76 3.82 -0.10 -7.60
C ILE A 76 3.40 1.35 -7.87
N PHE A 77 4.10 2.32 -7.30
CA PHE A 77 3.74 3.73 -7.47
C PHE A 77 4.02 4.26 -8.88
N GLN A 78 4.98 3.69 -9.60
CA GLN A 78 5.13 3.97 -11.03
C GLN A 78 3.89 3.54 -11.84
N VAL A 79 3.24 2.43 -11.47
CA VAL A 79 1.96 2.04 -12.08
C VAL A 79 0.83 2.97 -11.65
N ILE A 80 0.80 3.40 -10.37
CA ILE A 80 -0.20 4.35 -9.88
C ILE A 80 -0.09 5.68 -10.64
N LEU A 81 1.11 6.25 -10.71
CA LEU A 81 1.39 7.55 -11.32
C LEU A 81 1.68 7.49 -12.82
N GLU A 82 1.39 6.37 -13.48
CA GLU A 82 1.49 6.30 -14.93
C GLU A 82 0.61 7.41 -15.54
N GLN A 83 1.20 8.23 -16.43
CA GLN A 83 0.64 9.48 -16.99
C GLN A 83 0.65 10.71 -16.06
N ARG A 84 1.31 10.65 -14.90
CA ARG A 84 1.55 11.77 -13.96
C ARG A 84 3.06 12.00 -13.76
N GLU A 85 3.76 12.30 -14.85
CA GLU A 85 5.21 12.60 -14.81
C GLU A 85 5.52 13.84 -13.96
N ASP A 86 4.55 14.74 -13.82
CA ASP A 86 4.61 15.92 -12.95
C ASP A 86 4.85 15.57 -11.47
N LEU A 87 4.45 14.38 -11.03
CA LEU A 87 4.56 13.93 -9.64
C LEU A 87 5.79 13.06 -9.35
N LEU A 88 6.60 12.73 -10.36
CA LEU A 88 7.81 11.91 -10.16
C LEU A 88 8.82 12.52 -9.17
N PRO A 89 9.03 13.85 -9.10
CA PRO A 89 9.90 14.46 -8.10
C PRO A 89 9.42 14.25 -6.66
N GLU A 90 8.11 14.12 -6.45
CA GLU A 90 7.48 13.96 -5.12
C GLU A 90 7.24 12.49 -4.75
N LEU A 91 7.60 11.56 -5.64
CA LEU A 91 7.35 10.12 -5.49
C LEU A 91 7.75 9.55 -4.11
N PRO A 92 8.92 9.88 -3.52
CA PRO A 92 9.27 9.39 -2.19
C PRO A 92 8.28 9.83 -1.09
N GLU A 93 7.82 11.08 -1.14
CA GLU A 93 6.87 11.64 -0.16
C GLU A 93 5.47 11.05 -0.34
N ILE A 94 5.02 10.89 -1.59
CA ILE A 94 3.75 10.24 -1.95
C ILE A 94 3.73 8.81 -1.39
N ILE A 95 4.82 8.05 -1.59
CA ILE A 95 4.98 6.69 -1.03
C ILE A 95 4.91 6.74 0.49
N GLU A 96 5.67 7.61 1.14
CA GLU A 96 5.72 7.69 2.59
C GLU A 96 4.35 7.97 3.21
N VAL A 97 3.64 9.00 2.73
CA VAL A 97 2.31 9.38 3.25
C VAL A 97 1.32 8.25 3.05
N THR A 98 1.30 7.64 1.86
CA THR A 98 0.36 6.57 1.54
C THR A 98 0.61 5.32 2.37
N VAL A 99 1.88 4.91 2.52
CA VAL A 99 2.24 3.72 3.30
C VAL A 99 1.98 3.96 4.78
N ARG A 100 2.31 5.12 5.35
CA ARG A 100 1.97 5.46 6.74
C ARG A 100 0.47 5.39 7.00
N LEU A 101 -0.35 5.90 6.06
CA LEU A 101 -1.80 5.82 6.18
C LEU A 101 -2.28 4.36 6.14
N LEU A 102 -1.81 3.56 5.18
CA LEU A 102 -2.13 2.13 5.07
C LEU A 102 -1.80 1.39 6.37
N LEU A 103 -0.60 1.58 6.90
CA LEU A 103 -0.14 0.95 8.14
C LEU A 103 -0.99 1.36 9.34
N SER A 104 -1.32 2.65 9.46
CA SER A 104 -2.24 3.13 10.50
C SER A 104 -3.60 2.44 10.43
N MET A 105 -4.15 2.27 9.22
CA MET A 105 -5.43 1.61 9.01
C MET A 105 -5.40 0.09 9.27
N LEU A 106 -4.25 -0.56 9.11
CA LEU A 106 -4.07 -1.97 9.47
C LEU A 106 -3.96 -2.16 10.99
N MET A 107 -3.26 -1.25 11.67
CA MET A 107 -2.96 -1.38 13.11
C MET A 107 -4.06 -0.83 14.01
N VAL A 108 -4.78 0.20 13.56
CA VAL A 108 -5.77 0.91 14.37
C VAL A 108 -7.15 0.77 13.78
N SER A 109 -8.01 0.04 14.49
CA SER A 109 -9.44 0.00 14.17
C SER A 109 -10.06 1.37 14.39
N GLY A 110 -10.63 1.95 13.33
CA GLY A 110 -11.38 3.19 13.44
C GLY A 110 -12.70 3.02 14.19
N PRO A 111 -13.29 4.11 14.70
CA PRO A 111 -14.55 4.07 15.48
C PRO A 111 -15.78 3.69 14.63
N ARG A 112 -15.63 3.61 13.30
CA ARG A 112 -16.71 3.28 12.36
C ARG A 112 -16.29 2.13 11.45
N ARG A 113 -17.14 1.12 11.33
CA ARG A 113 -17.03 0.13 10.25
C ARG A 113 -17.47 0.77 8.94
N ARG A 114 -16.59 0.77 7.94
CA ARG A 114 -16.88 1.26 6.59
C ARG A 114 -17.15 0.09 5.66
N SER A 115 -18.16 0.22 4.82
CA SER A 115 -18.29 -0.57 3.59
C SER A 115 -17.14 -0.25 2.62
N LYS A 116 -16.94 -1.08 1.59
CA LYS A 116 -15.93 -0.83 0.56
C LYS A 116 -16.15 0.51 -0.17
N ALA A 117 -17.40 0.88 -0.42
CA ALA A 117 -17.75 2.16 -1.05
C ALA A 117 -17.41 3.36 -0.14
N GLU A 118 -17.72 3.27 1.15
CA GLU A 118 -17.38 4.32 2.12
C GLU A 118 -15.87 4.45 2.34
N LEU A 119 -15.14 3.34 2.29
CA LEU A 119 -13.67 3.35 2.34
C LEU A 119 -13.08 4.09 1.15
N ARG A 120 -13.52 3.77 -0.07
CA ARG A 120 -13.10 4.49 -1.29
C ARG A 120 -13.41 5.98 -1.20
N ALA A 121 -14.63 6.33 -0.79
CA ALA A 121 -15.04 7.72 -0.62
C ALA A 121 -14.22 8.44 0.46
N PHE A 122 -13.83 7.74 1.53
CA PHE A 122 -12.94 8.28 2.55
C PHE A 122 -11.53 8.55 2.00
N LEU A 123 -10.94 7.60 1.27
CA LEU A 123 -9.63 7.75 0.65
C LEU A 123 -9.62 8.85 -0.40
N LYS A 124 -10.66 8.96 -1.23
CA LYS A 124 -10.86 10.07 -2.17
C LYS A 124 -10.84 11.44 -1.47
N ARG A 125 -11.46 11.55 -0.29
CA ARG A 125 -11.52 12.82 0.46
C ARG A 125 -10.27 13.13 1.28
N ARG A 126 -9.45 12.13 1.63
CA ARG A 126 -8.38 12.29 2.63
C ARG A 126 -6.98 11.96 2.13
N LEU A 127 -6.85 10.94 1.29
CA LEU A 127 -5.57 10.51 0.76
C LEU A 127 -5.25 11.24 -0.54
N VAL A 128 -6.17 11.22 -1.52
CA VAL A 128 -5.95 11.82 -2.85
C VAL A 128 -5.46 13.27 -2.75
N PRO A 129 -6.17 14.22 -2.10
CA PRO A 129 -5.71 15.61 -2.04
C PRO A 129 -4.44 15.82 -1.20
N ALA A 130 -3.96 14.79 -0.50
CA ALA A 130 -2.72 14.88 0.25
C ALA A 130 -1.49 14.51 -0.60
N VAL A 131 -1.67 13.82 -1.74
CA VAL A 131 -0.55 13.24 -2.51
C VAL A 131 -0.71 13.29 -4.04
N LEU A 132 -1.83 13.74 -4.61
CA LEU A 132 -2.09 13.83 -6.06
C LEU A 132 -2.68 15.17 -6.50
#